data_AF-A0A2U1L4M5-F1
#
_entry.id   AF-A0A2U1L4M5-F1
#
_cell.length_a   1.000
_cell.length_b   1.000
_cell.length_c   1.000
_cell.angle_alpha   90.00
_cell.angle_beta   90.00
_cell.angle_gamma   90.00
#
_symmetry.space_group_name_H-M   'P 1'
#
loop_
_entity.id
_entity.type
_entity.pdbx_description
1 polymer ?
#
loop_
_entity_poly.entity_id
_entity_poly.type
_entity_poly.pdbx_seq_one_letter_code
_entity_poly.pdbx_strand_id
1 'polypeptide(L)'
;MNVNEKSNVVKPILVPQRLDMRNTISGLPETVLHHVISFLTTSNKDQVRFLSRKWRRIAAQSQKKLSLTGRRLDEQELSRILVDDFHSVDFLILKRFSGMKTLKLVNFKLKTAELNYCRSLKNDL
;
A
#
# COMPACT_ATOMS: atom_id res chain seq x y z
N MET A 1 36.77 -65.85 -10.53
CA MET A 1 37.16 -64.94 -9.43
C MET A 1 37.41 -63.55 -10.01
N ASN A 2 37.10 -62.53 -9.21
CA ASN A 2 37.42 -61.11 -9.37
C ASN A 2 36.33 -60.14 -9.88
N VAL A 3 35.44 -59.82 -8.93
CA VAL A 3 34.93 -58.49 -8.49
C VAL A 3 34.53 -57.41 -9.51
N ASN A 4 33.20 -57.20 -9.54
CA ASN A 4 32.52 -55.97 -9.10
C ASN A 4 32.99 -54.63 -9.71
N GLU A 5 32.49 -54.33 -10.90
CA GLU A 5 32.36 -52.96 -11.38
C GLU A 5 30.95 -52.45 -11.01
N LYS A 6 30.78 -52.03 -9.76
CA LYS A 6 29.58 -51.30 -9.32
C LYS A 6 29.60 -49.94 -10.00
N SER A 7 28.81 -49.80 -11.08
CA SER A 7 28.43 -48.52 -11.67
C SER A 7 27.89 -47.61 -10.58
N ASN A 8 28.75 -46.70 -10.12
CA ASN A 8 28.41 -45.70 -9.13
C ASN A 8 27.61 -44.62 -9.85
N VAL A 9 26.31 -44.87 -10.02
CA VAL A 9 25.36 -43.87 -10.54
C VAL A 9 25.19 -42.84 -9.45
N VAL A 10 26.08 -41.84 -9.47
CA VAL A 10 25.96 -40.63 -8.66
C VAL A 10 24.66 -39.97 -9.09
N LYS A 11 23.59 -40.20 -8.32
CA LYS A 11 22.35 -39.46 -8.46
C LYS A 11 22.72 -37.98 -8.31
N PRO A 12 22.39 -37.10 -9.26
CA PRO A 12 22.69 -35.69 -9.09
C PRO A 12 21.98 -35.24 -7.82
N ILE A 13 22.77 -34.78 -6.85
CA ILE A 13 22.26 -34.10 -5.68
C ILE A 13 21.40 -32.97 -6.23
N LEU A 14 20.09 -33.05 -6.01
CA LEU A 14 19.18 -31.95 -6.30
C LEU A 14 19.64 -30.80 -5.40
N VAL A 15 20.56 -29.98 -5.91
CA VAL A 15 20.87 -28.68 -5.35
C VAL A 15 19.50 -28.03 -5.14
N PRO A 16 19.13 -27.65 -3.90
CA PRO A 16 17.91 -26.90 -3.70
C PRO A 16 18.05 -25.69 -4.61
N GLN A 17 17.24 -25.65 -5.68
CA GLN A 17 17.26 -24.54 -6.60
C GLN A 17 17.04 -23.33 -5.71
N ARG A 18 18.07 -22.48 -5.58
CA ARG A 18 17.92 -21.22 -4.86
C ARG A 18 16.72 -20.58 -5.51
N LEU A 19 15.64 -20.40 -4.74
CA LEU A 19 14.41 -19.80 -5.22
C LEU A 19 14.84 -18.52 -5.95
N ASP A 20 14.72 -18.51 -7.27
CA ASP A 20 15.20 -17.39 -8.07
C ASP A 20 14.46 -16.16 -7.57
N MET A 21 15.14 -15.28 -6.84
CA MET A 21 14.55 -14.05 -6.29
C MET A 21 14.05 -13.12 -7.41
N ARG A 22 14.34 -13.45 -8.68
CA ARG A 22 13.78 -12.83 -9.88
C ARG A 22 12.32 -13.20 -10.14
N ASN A 23 11.81 -14.30 -9.60
CA ASN A 23 10.40 -14.71 -9.71
C ASN A 23 9.54 -14.11 -8.59
N THR A 24 9.88 -12.90 -8.14
CA THR A 24 9.11 -12.20 -7.12
C THR A 24 7.94 -11.47 -7.75
N ILE A 25 6.77 -11.49 -7.09
CA ILE A 25 5.57 -10.77 -7.54
C ILE A 25 5.89 -9.28 -7.78
N SER A 26 6.82 -8.69 -7.00
CA SER A 26 7.31 -7.32 -7.16
C SER A 26 7.92 -7.00 -8.54
N GLY A 27 8.43 -8.01 -9.26
CA GLY A 27 8.97 -7.90 -10.62
C GLY A 27 7.91 -7.75 -11.70
N LEU A 28 6.64 -8.00 -11.40
CA LEU A 28 5.54 -7.84 -12.34
C LEU A 28 5.32 -6.36 -12.71
N PRO A 29 4.76 -6.08 -13.91
CA PRO A 29 4.35 -4.73 -14.29
C PRO A 29 3.40 -4.10 -13.26
N GLU A 30 3.50 -2.78 -13.06
CA GLU A 30 2.66 -2.06 -12.09
C GLU A 30 1.16 -2.26 -12.36
N THR A 31 0.76 -2.37 -13.63
CA THR A 31 -0.62 -2.65 -14.05
C THR A 31 -1.15 -3.97 -13.49
N VAL A 32 -0.35 -5.03 -13.53
CA VAL A 32 -0.71 -6.35 -12.98
C VAL A 32 -0.81 -6.27 -11.47
N LEU A 33 0.13 -5.58 -10.82
CA LEU A 33 0.10 -5.35 -9.38
C LEU A 33 -1.14 -4.56 -8.94
N HIS A 34 -1.55 -3.54 -9.69
CA HIS A 34 -2.81 -2.83 -9.48
C HIS A 34 -4.01 -3.76 -9.57
N HIS A 35 -4.03 -4.65 -10.55
CA HIS A 35 -5.09 -5.63 -10.71
C HIS A 35 -5.15 -6.58 -9.50
N VAL A 36 -4.02 -7.13 -9.08
CA VAL A 36 -3.93 -7.98 -7.88
C VAL A 36 -4.44 -7.24 -6.63
N ILE A 37 -3.98 -6.00 -6.41
CA ILE A 37 -4.42 -5.19 -5.26
C ILE A 37 -5.91 -4.86 -5.33
N SER A 38 -6.49 -4.73 -6.53
CA SER A 38 -7.92 -4.41 -6.68
C SER A 38 -8.84 -5.48 -6.06
N PHE A 39 -8.42 -6.74 -6.01
CA PHE A 39 -9.15 -7.84 -5.38
C PHE A 39 -8.97 -7.91 -3.86
N LEU A 40 -8.04 -7.15 -3.28
CA LEU A 40 -7.78 -7.17 -1.85
C LEU A 40 -8.81 -6.34 -1.08
N THR A 41 -9.21 -6.85 0.08
CA THR A 41 -9.96 -6.08 1.08
C THR A 41 -9.10 -4.94 1.64
N THR A 42 -9.72 -3.92 2.22
CA THR A 42 -9.00 -2.77 2.81
C THR A 42 -7.93 -3.21 3.82
N SER A 43 -8.24 -4.19 4.67
CA SER A 43 -7.28 -4.75 5.65
C SER A 43 -6.05 -5.34 4.96
N ASN A 44 -6.25 -6.12 3.90
CA ASN A 44 -5.15 -6.74 3.16
C ASN A 44 -4.33 -5.70 2.39
N LYS A 45 -4.97 -4.64 1.86
CA LYS A 45 -4.29 -3.49 1.24
C LYS A 45 -3.34 -2.79 2.21
N ASP A 46 -3.74 -2.66 3.47
CA ASP A 46 -2.88 -2.09 4.51
C ASP A 46 -1.70 -2.98 4.87
N GLN A 47 -1.81 -4.31 4.73
CA GLN A 47 -0.70 -5.22 4.96
C GLN A 47 0.32 -5.22 3.81
N VAL A 48 -0.13 -5.24 2.56
CA VAL A 48 0.78 -5.30 1.40
C VAL A 48 1.66 -4.05 1.27
N ARG A 49 1.26 -2.93 1.87
CA ARG A 49 2.07 -1.69 1.89
C ARG A 49 3.44 -1.87 2.55
N PHE A 50 3.61 -2.91 3.37
CA PHE A 50 4.87 -3.20 4.07
C PHE A 50 5.81 -4.10 3.25
N LEU A 51 5.37 -4.68 2.14
CA LEU A 51 6.17 -5.63 1.34
C LEU A 51 7.33 -4.96 0.62
N SER A 52 7.12 -3.75 0.07
CA SER A 52 8.18 -2.95 -0.54
C SER A 52 7.71 -1.51 -0.78
N ARG A 53 8.62 -0.62 -1.18
CA ARG A 53 8.28 0.74 -1.63
C ARG A 53 7.30 0.75 -2.81
N LYS A 54 7.40 -0.22 -3.73
CA LYS A 54 6.52 -0.34 -4.90
C LYS A 54 5.10 -0.72 -4.46
N TRP A 55 4.98 -1.77 -3.65
CA TRP A 55 3.70 -2.23 -3.10
C TRP A 55 3.01 -1.16 -2.25
N ARG A 56 3.78 -0.38 -1.48
CA ARG A 56 3.26 0.78 -0.74
C ARG A 56 2.57 1.80 -1.64
N ARG A 57 3.21 2.20 -2.75
CA ARG A 57 2.62 3.15 -3.71
C ARG A 57 1.34 2.61 -4.34
N ILE A 58 1.39 1.38 -4.85
CA ILE A 58 0.25 0.76 -5.55
C ILE A 58 -0.94 0.56 -4.59
N ALA A 59 -0.66 0.17 -3.34
CA ALA A 59 -1.68 0.05 -2.29
C ALA A 59 -2.37 1.40 -2.02
N ALA A 60 -1.60 2.47 -1.83
CA ALA A 60 -2.13 3.83 -1.60
C ALA A 60 -3.06 4.29 -2.75
N GLN A 61 -2.62 4.09 -3.99
CA GLN A 61 -3.37 4.46 -5.19
C GLN A 61 -4.66 3.66 -5.38
N SER A 62 -4.75 2.47 -4.78
CA SER A 62 -5.90 1.57 -4.90
C SER A 62 -6.85 1.64 -3.69
N GLN A 63 -6.55 2.47 -2.69
CA GLN A 63 -7.40 2.66 -1.51
C GLN A 63 -8.58 3.59 -1.84
N LYS A 64 -9.77 3.18 -1.40
CA LYS A 64 -11.00 3.98 -1.42
C LYS A 64 -11.19 4.75 -0.12
N LYS A 65 -10.78 4.14 0.98
CA LYS A 65 -10.88 4.70 2.32
C LYS A 65 -9.50 5.05 2.85
N LEU A 66 -9.33 6.28 3.30
CA LEU A 66 -8.12 6.77 3.96
C LEU A 66 -8.46 7.24 5.38
N SER A 67 -7.77 6.71 6.38
CA SER A 67 -7.90 7.15 7.78
C SER A 67 -6.57 7.70 8.24
N LEU A 68 -6.49 9.01 8.41
CA LEU A 68 -5.34 9.68 8.99
C LEU A 68 -5.61 9.96 10.46
N THR A 69 -4.61 9.77 11.31
CA THR A 69 -4.71 10.06 12.74
C THR A 69 -3.46 10.78 13.20
N GLY A 70 -3.65 11.97 13.78
CA GLY A 70 -2.59 12.70 14.45
C GLY A 70 -1.52 13.28 13.52
N ARG A 71 -1.07 14.48 13.90
CA ARG A 71 -0.11 15.43 13.28
C ARG A 71 -0.79 16.73 12.89
N ARG A 72 -0.02 17.82 12.92
CA ARG A 72 -0.40 19.10 12.33
C ARG A 72 -0.25 18.90 10.82
N LEU A 73 -1.37 18.89 10.11
CA LEU A 73 -1.43 18.76 8.66
C LEU A 73 -2.10 20.02 8.17
N ASP A 74 -1.46 20.76 7.27
CA ASP A 74 -2.11 21.90 6.63
C ASP A 74 -2.92 21.45 5.40
N GLU A 75 -3.71 22.38 4.86
CA GLU A 75 -4.61 22.15 3.74
C GLU A 75 -3.87 21.76 2.44
N GLN A 76 -2.69 22.33 2.22
CA GLN A 76 -1.89 22.13 1.01
C GLN A 76 -1.25 20.74 1.02
N GLU A 77 -0.72 20.34 2.18
CA GLU A 77 -0.12 19.03 2.36
C GLU A 77 -1.16 17.91 2.24
N LEU A 78 -2.33 18.07 2.86
CA LEU A 78 -3.42 17.09 2.69
C LEU A 78 -3.85 16.98 1.22
N SER A 79 -3.94 18.12 0.52
CA SER A 79 -4.30 18.14 -0.89
C SER A 79 -3.27 17.43 -1.76
N ARG A 80 -1.98 17.67 -1.53
CA ARG A 80 -0.88 16.96 -2.21
C ARG A 80 -0.95 15.45 -2.00
N ILE A 81 -1.09 15.02 -0.75
CA ILE A 81 -1.21 13.59 -0.41
C ILE A 81 -2.39 12.95 -1.15
N LEU A 82 -3.55 13.62 -1.18
CA LEU A 82 -4.74 13.11 -1.85
C LEU A 82 -4.62 13.07 -3.38
N VAL A 83 -3.88 14.01 -3.99
CA VAL A 83 -3.69 14.07 -5.45
C VAL A 83 -2.61 13.09 -5.90
N ASP A 84 -1.49 13.04 -5.20
CA ASP A 84 -0.30 12.32 -5.65
C ASP A 84 -0.37 10.83 -5.29
N ASP A 85 -0.68 10.53 -4.03
CA ASP A 85 -0.60 9.17 -3.49
C ASP A 85 -1.96 8.48 -3.41
N PHE A 86 -3.04 9.22 -3.14
CA PHE A 86 -4.35 8.68 -2.77
C PHE A 86 -5.49 9.15 -3.68
N HIS A 87 -5.23 9.30 -4.98
CA HIS A 87 -6.18 9.84 -5.97
C HIS A 87 -7.47 9.01 -6.19
N SER A 88 -7.53 7.79 -5.67
CA SER A 88 -8.72 6.93 -5.74
C SER A 88 -9.64 7.03 -4.52
N VAL A 89 -9.23 7.76 -3.48
CA VAL A 89 -9.96 7.86 -2.21
C VAL A 89 -11.27 8.61 -2.40
N ASP A 90 -12.36 7.98 -1.96
CA ASP A 90 -13.70 8.56 -1.92
C ASP A 90 -14.21 8.76 -0.48
N PHE A 91 -13.54 8.16 0.52
CA PHE A 91 -13.88 8.25 1.93
C PHE A 91 -12.66 8.64 2.76
N LEU A 92 -12.70 9.82 3.39
CA LEU A 92 -11.62 10.34 4.23
C LEU A 92 -12.05 10.39 5.69
N ILE A 93 -11.22 9.86 6.59
CA ILE A 93 -11.35 10.06 8.04
C ILE A 93 -10.12 10.80 8.54
N LEU A 94 -10.35 11.94 9.20
CA LEU A 94 -9.32 12.67 9.91
C LEU A 94 -9.60 12.57 11.42
N LYS A 95 -8.65 12.01 12.18
CA LYS A 95 -8.75 11.89 13.64
C LYS A 95 -7.70 12.73 14.34
N ARG A 96 -8.12 13.53 15.34
CA ARG A 96 -7.23 14.29 16.25
C ARG A 96 -6.31 15.30 15.52
N PHE A 97 -6.76 15.89 14.42
CA PHE A 97 -6.01 16.96 13.73
C PHE A 97 -6.23 18.32 14.41
N SER A 98 -5.19 19.15 14.45
CA SER A 98 -5.24 20.52 14.93
C SER A 98 -4.44 21.44 14.00
N GLY A 99 -4.84 22.72 13.93
CA GLY A 99 -4.17 23.74 13.12
C GLY A 99 -4.77 23.94 11.73
N MET A 100 -5.74 23.13 11.29
CA MET A 100 -6.54 23.42 10.09
C MET A 100 -7.73 24.31 10.47
N LYS A 101 -7.78 25.52 9.89
CA LYS A 101 -8.92 26.45 10.02
C LYS A 101 -9.97 26.18 8.94
N THR A 102 -9.51 25.88 7.72
CA THR A 102 -10.33 25.46 6.59
C THR A 102 -9.87 24.09 6.11
N LEU A 103 -10.84 23.35 5.55
CA LEU A 103 -10.60 22.08 4.88
C LEU A 103 -11.12 22.23 3.45
N LYS A 104 -10.28 22.71 2.54
CA LYS A 104 -10.57 22.63 1.11
C LYS A 104 -9.89 21.39 0.56
N LEU A 105 -10.68 20.53 -0.08
CA LEU A 105 -10.22 19.29 -0.65
C LEU A 105 -10.36 19.42 -2.16
N VAL A 106 -9.23 19.29 -2.87
CA VAL A 106 -9.19 19.33 -4.34
C VAL A 106 -9.30 17.91 -4.93
N ASN A 107 -9.79 16.94 -4.14
CA ASN A 107 -10.01 15.58 -4.60
C ASN A 107 -11.43 15.43 -5.16
N PHE A 108 -11.56 15.44 -6.48
CA PHE A 108 -12.83 15.34 -7.21
C PHE A 108 -13.59 14.02 -7.02
N LYS A 109 -12.96 12.99 -6.42
CA LYS A 109 -13.61 11.69 -6.14
C LYS A 109 -14.09 11.56 -4.70
N LEU A 110 -13.73 12.50 -3.83
CA LEU A 110 -14.11 12.45 -2.43
C LEU A 110 -15.62 12.66 -2.27
N LYS A 111 -16.30 11.66 -1.70
CA LYS A 111 -17.75 11.67 -1.43
C LYS A 111 -18.06 11.96 0.02
N THR A 112 -17.21 11.47 0.92
CA THR A 112 -17.45 11.55 2.36
C THR A 112 -16.18 11.91 3.10
N ALA A 113 -16.29 12.86 4.03
CA ALA A 113 -15.23 13.26 4.93
C ALA A 113 -15.74 13.26 6.37
N GLU A 114 -15.11 12.47 7.24
CA GLU A 114 -15.40 12.41 8.68
C GLU A 114 -14.29 13.07 9.49
N LEU A 115 -14.67 13.99 10.37
CA LEU A 115 -13.76 14.74 11.23
C LEU A 115 -14.01 14.37 12.68
N ASN A 116 -13.06 13.69 13.29
CA ASN A 116 -13.19 13.15 14.65
C ASN A 116 -12.18 13.83 15.58
N TYR A 117 -12.67 14.50 16.61
CA TYR A 117 -11.84 15.19 17.62
C TYR A 117 -10.89 16.24 17.02
N CYS A 118 -11.28 16.89 15.92
CA CYS A 118 -10.51 17.97 15.30
C CYS A 118 -10.85 19.31 15.99
N ARG A 119 -9.89 19.89 16.72
CA ARG A 119 -10.13 21.03 17.64
C ARG A 119 -10.20 22.40 16.97
N SER A 120 -9.55 22.59 15.81
CA SER A 120 -9.37 23.89 15.16
C SER A 120 -10.36 24.21 14.04
N LEU A 121 -11.23 23.26 13.67
CA LEU A 121 -12.33 23.47 12.71
C LEU A 121 -13.60 23.98 13.43
N LYS A 122 -13.49 24.32 14.71
CA LYS A 122 -14.55 25.04 15.41
C LYS A 122 -14.54 26.48 14.90
N ASN A 123 -15.66 26.89 14.33
CA ASN A 123 -15.94 28.27 14.03
C ASN A 123 -15.71 29.10 15.30
N ASP A 124 -14.90 30.15 15.19
CA ASP A 124 -15.03 31.32 16.06
C ASP A 124 -16.35 31.99 15.66
N LEU A 125 -17.46 31.57 16.28
CA LEU A 125 -18.76 32.24 16.29
C LEU A 125 -19.37 32.08 17.68
#